data_AF-A0A7H8V857-F1
#
_entry.id   AF-A0A7H8V857-F1
#
_cell.length_a   1.000
_cell.length_b   1.000
_cell.length_c   1.000
_cell.angle_alpha   90.00
_cell.angle_beta   90.00
_cell.angle_gamma   90.00
#
_symmetry.space_group_name_H-M   'P 1'
#
loop_
_entity.id
_entity.type
_entity.pdbx_description
1 polymer ?
#
loop_
_entity_poly.entity_id
_entity_poly.type
_entity_poly.pdbx_seq_one_letter_code
_entity_poly.pdbx_strand_id
1 'polypeptide(L)'
;MSEELEIQVLANSERFNEKKQELKAFSEEIPEQSDLPTVPQDDPMLGFIGMEYDVKGKDLNALTDAVQNRMIEQNKHIKKIIQEFNTIYETFQILDDEYIQSISNSLIAAKEANNKAIQGLREIEEYQTGNKKLLDDVFKQNKDLIDILKKHHKKLEELEQLEDKQGEIQIEIENLKDNLKTLVKLERLENSFNDLHLQVEETQNGLKNDVDKMNVRLIEEGKNLTLTVEKFQTELEEKQNEIIFLRKGFYILGILFALIVVFLLFKGM
;
A
#
# COMPACT_ATOMS: atom_id res chain seq x y z
N MET A 1 7.21 -7.08 55.87
CA MET A 1 7.26 -7.47 57.30
C MET A 1 6.94 -6.20 58.08
N SER A 2 5.94 -6.19 58.95
CA SER A 2 5.68 -4.98 59.76
C SER A 2 6.76 -4.84 60.83
N GLU A 3 7.10 -3.61 61.18
CA GLU A 3 8.06 -3.24 62.23
C GLU A 3 7.72 -3.92 63.57
N GLU A 4 6.43 -4.16 63.81
CA GLU A 4 5.89 -4.86 64.98
C GLU A 4 6.24 -6.36 65.03
N LEU A 5 6.36 -7.02 63.86
CA LEU A 5 6.75 -8.43 63.77
C LEU A 5 8.25 -8.61 64.08
N GLU A 6 9.09 -7.66 63.64
CA GLU A 6 10.53 -7.65 63.96
C GLU A 6 10.78 -7.45 65.45
N ILE A 7 10.02 -6.56 66.10
CA ILE A 7 10.12 -6.33 67.55
C ILE A 7 9.72 -7.58 68.35
N GLN A 8 8.68 -8.30 67.95
CA GLN A 8 8.27 -9.55 68.62
C GLN A 8 9.30 -10.68 68.47
N VAL A 9 9.86 -10.84 67.27
CA VAL A 9 10.92 -11.83 66.99
C VAL A 9 12.15 -11.56 67.86
N LEU A 10 12.57 -10.29 67.96
CA LEU A 10 13.69 -9.90 68.82
C LEU A 10 13.42 -10.22 70.30
N ALA A 11 12.26 -9.84 70.82
CA ALA A 11 11.90 -10.08 72.22
C ALA A 11 11.81 -11.59 72.57
N ASN A 12 11.30 -12.42 71.64
CA ASN A 12 11.25 -13.87 71.83
C ASN A 12 12.64 -14.51 71.76
N SER A 13 13.50 -14.03 70.86
CA SER A 13 14.90 -14.47 70.75
C SER A 13 15.71 -14.18 72.02
N GLU A 14 15.52 -12.99 72.61
CA GLU A 14 16.15 -12.63 73.89
C GLU A 14 15.69 -13.57 75.01
N ARG A 15 14.38 -13.78 75.18
CA ARG A 15 13.82 -14.71 76.19
C ARG A 15 14.30 -16.14 75.99
N PHE A 16 14.38 -16.63 74.74
CA PHE A 16 14.90 -17.96 74.45
C PHE A 16 16.37 -18.10 74.91
N ASN A 17 17.20 -17.09 74.61
CA ASN A 17 18.60 -17.10 75.00
C ASN A 17 18.80 -17.05 76.52
N GLU A 18 17.97 -16.29 77.23
CA GLU A 18 17.95 -16.26 78.70
C GLU A 18 17.64 -17.65 79.28
N LYS A 19 16.54 -18.28 78.85
CA LYS A 19 16.14 -19.62 79.32
C LYS A 19 17.16 -20.70 78.99
N LYS A 20 17.81 -20.60 77.82
CA LYS A 20 18.92 -21.47 77.45
C LYS A 20 20.13 -21.34 78.39
N GLN A 21 20.44 -20.12 78.85
CA GLN A 21 21.52 -19.91 79.81
C GLN A 21 21.17 -20.44 81.20
N GLU A 22 19.93 -20.27 81.67
CA GLU A 22 19.44 -20.85 82.92
C GLU A 22 19.62 -22.39 82.94
N LEU A 23 19.18 -23.06 81.87
CA LEU A 23 19.33 -24.51 81.71
C LEU A 23 20.79 -24.97 81.68
N LYS A 24 21.66 -24.21 81.01
CA LYS A 24 23.09 -24.50 80.98
C LYS A 24 23.71 -24.41 82.38
N ALA A 25 23.41 -23.34 83.11
CA ALA A 25 23.92 -23.14 84.47
C ALA A 25 23.46 -24.25 85.42
N PHE A 26 22.20 -24.70 85.27
CA PHE A 26 21.69 -25.83 86.03
C PHE A 26 22.36 -27.17 85.66
N SER A 27 22.54 -27.44 84.35
CA SER A 27 23.22 -28.66 83.89
C SER A 27 24.65 -28.78 84.40
N GLU A 28 25.30 -27.67 84.72
CA GLU A 28 26.66 -27.61 85.24
C GLU A 28 26.71 -27.72 86.78
N GLU A 29 25.57 -27.65 87.47
CA GLU A 29 25.48 -27.80 88.92
C GLU A 29 25.45 -29.29 89.32
N ILE A 30 26.57 -29.77 89.86
CA ILE A 30 26.68 -31.14 90.39
C ILE A 30 26.30 -31.11 91.89
N PRO A 31 25.30 -31.89 92.34
CA PRO A 31 24.98 -32.00 93.76
C PRO A 31 26.17 -32.58 94.54
N GLU A 32 26.50 -31.99 95.69
CA GLU A 32 27.56 -32.54 96.55
C GLU A 32 27.13 -33.92 97.09
N GLN A 33 28.02 -34.90 97.00
CA GLN A 33 27.84 -36.21 97.62
C GLN A 33 28.78 -36.33 98.80
N SER A 34 28.22 -36.39 100.01
CA SER A 34 28.94 -36.72 101.25
C SER A 34 28.42 -38.04 101.81
N ASP A 35 29.28 -38.83 102.45
CA ASP A 35 28.88 -40.06 103.13
C ASP A 35 28.12 -39.76 104.43
N LEU A 36 27.27 -40.70 104.86
CA LEU A 36 26.58 -40.61 106.15
C LEU A 36 27.57 -40.91 107.29
N PRO A 37 27.43 -40.25 108.45
CA PRO A 37 28.28 -40.52 109.59
C PRO A 37 28.08 -41.96 110.06
N THR A 38 29.18 -42.69 110.27
CA THR A 38 29.17 -44.07 110.77
C THR A 38 29.66 -44.14 112.21
N VAL A 39 29.23 -45.16 112.94
CA VAL A 39 29.78 -45.46 114.26
C VAL A 39 31.18 -46.10 114.14
N PRO A 40 32.05 -45.98 115.16
CA PRO A 40 33.35 -46.65 115.18
C PRO A 40 33.19 -48.17 115.01
N GLN A 41 34.02 -48.76 114.14
CA GLN A 41 34.02 -50.21 113.90
C GLN A 41 35.16 -50.95 114.61
N ASP A 42 36.13 -50.23 115.17
CA ASP A 42 37.32 -50.81 115.81
C ASP A 42 37.12 -51.02 117.33
N ASP A 43 37.51 -52.19 117.82
CA ASP A 43 37.48 -52.58 119.24
C ASP A 43 38.53 -51.76 120.04
N PRO A 44 38.20 -51.13 121.19
CA PRO A 44 39.14 -50.26 121.90
C PRO A 44 40.44 -50.96 122.27
N MET A 45 41.57 -50.39 121.87
CA MET A 45 42.91 -51.00 121.88
C MET A 45 43.55 -51.17 123.29
N LEU A 46 42.76 -51.45 124.34
CA LEU A 46 43.21 -51.82 125.68
C LEU A 46 42.20 -52.77 126.37
N GLY A 47 42.22 -54.05 125.99
CA GLY A 47 42.12 -55.14 126.98
C GLY A 47 40.76 -55.78 127.29
N PHE A 48 39.70 -55.60 126.51
CA PHE A 48 38.51 -56.46 126.64
C PHE A 48 38.10 -57.00 125.27
N ILE A 49 38.53 -58.23 125.00
CA ILE A 49 38.13 -58.98 123.81
C ILE A 49 36.60 -59.14 123.86
N GLY A 50 35.88 -58.45 122.96
CA GLY A 50 34.44 -58.61 122.78
C GLY A 50 33.54 -57.50 123.34
N MET A 51 34.03 -56.27 123.56
CA MET A 51 33.13 -55.15 123.87
C MET A 51 32.60 -54.53 122.57
N GLU A 52 31.37 -54.87 122.21
CA GLU A 52 30.64 -54.18 121.16
C GLU A 52 30.49 -52.69 121.50
N TYR A 53 30.65 -51.81 120.52
CA TYR A 53 30.43 -50.38 120.71
C TYR A 53 28.95 -50.12 121.01
N ASP A 54 28.64 -49.76 122.25
CA ASP A 54 27.31 -49.33 122.64
C ASP A 54 26.96 -48.00 121.94
N VAL A 55 26.05 -48.07 120.97
CA VAL A 55 25.53 -46.89 120.27
C VAL A 55 24.91 -45.93 121.28
N LYS A 56 25.45 -44.71 121.35
CA LYS A 56 24.94 -43.68 122.27
C LYS A 56 23.86 -42.85 121.57
N GLY A 57 22.96 -42.26 122.36
CA GLY A 57 21.93 -41.35 121.84
C GLY A 57 22.50 -40.20 120.99
N LYS A 58 23.72 -39.74 121.28
CA LYS A 58 24.43 -38.74 120.46
C LYS A 58 24.76 -39.24 119.04
N ASP A 59 25.06 -40.53 118.88
CA ASP A 59 25.43 -41.13 117.59
C ASP A 59 24.18 -41.30 116.72
N LEU A 60 23.07 -41.70 117.35
CA LEU A 60 21.76 -41.75 116.71
C LEU A 60 21.26 -40.37 116.29
N ASN A 61 21.42 -39.34 117.14
CA ASN A 61 21.06 -37.97 116.81
C ASN A 61 21.91 -37.44 115.66
N ALA A 62 23.23 -37.67 115.67
CA ALA A 62 24.12 -37.25 114.58
C ALA A 62 23.76 -37.90 113.24
N LEU A 63 23.44 -39.21 113.24
CA LEU A 63 22.93 -39.89 112.04
C LEU A 63 21.58 -39.34 111.59
N THR A 64 20.66 -39.10 112.53
CA THR A 64 19.32 -38.55 112.24
C THR A 64 19.41 -37.15 111.64
N ASP A 65 20.25 -36.27 112.20
CA ASP A 65 20.48 -34.92 111.68
C ASP A 65 21.12 -34.96 110.30
N ALA A 66 22.10 -35.85 110.07
CA ALA A 66 22.71 -36.03 108.75
C ALA A 66 21.70 -36.53 107.70
N VAL A 67 20.84 -37.49 108.06
CA VAL A 67 19.77 -37.99 107.18
C VAL A 67 18.74 -36.90 106.89
N GLN A 68 18.27 -36.16 107.90
CA GLN A 68 17.31 -35.08 107.72
C GLN A 68 17.88 -33.96 106.83
N ASN A 69 19.10 -33.51 107.11
CA ASN A 69 19.76 -32.49 106.30
C ASN A 69 19.90 -32.94 104.84
N ARG A 70 20.25 -34.23 104.61
CA ARG A 70 20.33 -34.80 103.26
C ARG A 70 18.96 -34.87 102.57
N MET A 71 17.89 -35.25 103.27
CA MET A 71 16.54 -35.24 102.70
C MET A 71 16.07 -33.82 102.36
N ILE A 72 16.42 -32.82 103.18
CA ILE A 72 16.12 -31.40 102.92
C ILE A 72 16.87 -30.93 101.67
N GLU A 73 18.16 -31.23 101.56
CA GLU A 73 19.00 -30.88 100.42
C GLU A 73 18.50 -31.56 99.13
N GLN A 74 18.21 -32.86 99.16
CA GLN A 74 17.62 -33.59 98.04
C GLN A 74 16.28 -32.99 97.61
N ASN A 75 15.42 -32.58 98.54
CA ASN A 75 14.16 -31.92 98.21
C ASN A 75 14.38 -30.56 97.52
N LYS A 76 15.41 -29.79 97.91
CA LYS A 76 15.80 -28.57 97.19
C LYS A 76 16.22 -28.87 95.76
N HIS A 77 17.04 -29.90 95.54
CA HIS A 77 17.44 -30.32 94.19
C HIS A 77 16.26 -30.82 93.36
N ILE A 78 15.35 -31.62 93.92
CA ILE A 78 14.12 -32.08 93.25
C ILE A 78 13.25 -30.89 92.82
N LYS A 79 13.06 -29.89 93.70
CA LYS A 79 12.33 -28.67 93.35
C LYS A 79 13.00 -27.91 92.20
N LYS A 80 14.32 -27.81 92.22
CA LYS A 80 15.09 -27.17 91.14
C LYS A 80 14.94 -27.93 89.83
N ILE A 81 15.07 -29.25 89.83
CA ILE A 81 14.82 -30.12 88.67
C ILE A 81 13.43 -29.84 88.07
N ILE A 82 12.38 -29.80 88.90
CA ILE A 82 11.01 -29.53 88.43
C ILE A 82 10.89 -28.14 87.80
N GLN A 83 11.52 -27.11 88.37
CA GLN A 83 11.53 -25.76 87.81
C GLN A 83 12.20 -25.74 86.43
N GLU A 84 13.31 -26.45 86.26
CA GLU A 84 14.03 -26.49 84.99
C GLU A 84 13.29 -27.28 83.91
N PHE A 85 12.53 -28.31 84.28
CA PHE A 85 11.59 -28.94 83.34
C PHE A 85 10.55 -27.95 82.82
N ASN A 86 10.00 -27.07 83.66
CA ASN A 86 9.10 -26.01 83.19
C ASN A 86 9.82 -25.02 82.26
N THR A 87 11.05 -24.64 82.59
CA THR A 87 11.89 -23.80 81.71
C THR A 87 12.11 -24.45 80.33
N ILE A 88 12.34 -25.77 80.27
CA ILE A 88 12.44 -26.51 79.01
C ILE A 88 11.13 -26.41 78.20
N TYR A 89 9.98 -26.63 78.83
CA TYR A 89 8.68 -26.51 78.16
C TYR A 89 8.42 -25.09 77.63
N GLU A 90 8.70 -24.06 78.42
CA GLU A 90 8.57 -22.67 77.99
C GLU A 90 9.48 -22.34 76.80
N THR A 91 10.71 -22.85 76.82
CA THR A 91 11.69 -22.67 75.74
C THR A 91 11.20 -23.27 74.43
N PHE A 92 10.65 -24.49 74.47
CA PHE A 92 10.08 -25.12 73.28
C PHE A 92 8.80 -24.43 72.79
N GLN A 93 7.94 -23.95 73.71
CA GLN A 93 6.74 -23.21 73.35
C GLN A 93 7.06 -21.90 72.61
N ILE A 94 8.05 -21.14 73.10
CA ILE A 94 8.52 -19.90 72.44
C ILE A 94 9.01 -20.21 71.02
N LEU A 95 9.76 -21.30 70.87
CA LEU A 95 10.32 -21.72 69.59
C LEU A 95 9.23 -22.15 68.61
N ASP A 96 8.27 -22.97 69.07
CA ASP A 96 7.12 -23.40 68.25
C ASP A 96 6.23 -22.22 67.84
N ASP A 97 5.91 -21.31 68.77
CA ASP A 97 5.07 -20.16 68.48
C ASP A 97 5.71 -19.25 67.42
N GLU A 98 7.02 -18.97 67.52
CA GLU A 98 7.74 -18.11 66.57
C GLU A 98 7.91 -18.79 65.20
N TYR A 99 8.33 -20.06 65.16
CA TYR A 99 8.53 -20.79 63.90
C TYR A 99 7.21 -21.02 63.17
N ILE A 100 6.14 -21.42 63.86
CA ILE A 100 4.84 -21.67 63.23
C ILE A 100 4.21 -20.37 62.73
N GLN A 101 4.33 -19.27 63.48
CA GLN A 101 3.87 -17.96 63.02
C GLN A 101 4.66 -17.47 61.79
N SER A 102 5.99 -17.61 61.81
CA SER A 102 6.86 -17.28 60.68
C SER A 102 6.47 -18.04 59.40
N ILE A 103 6.27 -19.36 59.52
CA ILE A 103 5.83 -20.22 58.40
C ILE A 103 4.45 -19.78 57.91
N SER A 104 3.50 -19.56 58.83
CA SER A 104 2.14 -19.10 58.50
C SER A 104 2.16 -17.78 57.72
N ASN A 105 2.90 -16.78 58.23
CA ASN A 105 3.03 -15.48 57.59
C ASN A 105 3.69 -15.58 56.21
N SER A 106 4.71 -16.41 56.08
CA SER A 106 5.38 -16.67 54.79
C SER A 106 4.43 -17.31 53.79
N LEU A 107 3.59 -18.26 54.21
CA LEU A 107 2.57 -18.89 53.37
C LEU A 107 1.48 -17.90 52.93
N ILE A 108 1.04 -17.01 53.81
CA ILE A 108 0.09 -15.95 53.47
C ILE A 108 0.69 -15.01 52.42
N ALA A 109 1.92 -14.53 52.64
CA ALA A 109 2.62 -13.66 51.69
C ALA A 109 2.83 -14.34 50.33
N ALA A 110 3.24 -15.62 50.33
CA ALA A 110 3.39 -16.41 49.12
C ALA A 110 2.06 -16.59 48.38
N LYS A 111 0.96 -16.82 49.10
CA LYS A 111 -0.39 -16.92 48.52
C LYS A 111 -0.84 -15.59 47.91
N GLU A 112 -0.61 -14.47 48.58
CA GLU A 112 -0.91 -13.14 48.03
C GLU A 112 -0.09 -12.84 46.77
N ALA A 113 1.21 -13.15 46.78
CA ALA A 113 2.06 -13.01 45.62
C ALA A 113 1.60 -13.90 44.45
N ASN A 114 1.20 -15.14 44.74
CA ASN A 114 0.64 -16.06 43.75
C ASN A 114 -0.67 -15.54 43.16
N ASN A 115 -1.58 -15.03 43.99
CA ASN A 115 -2.83 -14.43 43.52
C ASN A 115 -2.59 -13.22 42.60
N LYS A 116 -1.65 -12.35 42.96
CA LYS A 116 -1.24 -11.22 42.11
C LYS A 116 -0.63 -11.68 40.80
N ALA A 117 0.20 -12.73 40.82
CA ALA A 117 0.78 -13.31 39.61
C ALA A 117 -0.31 -13.90 38.70
N ILE A 118 -1.28 -14.65 39.24
CA ILE A 118 -2.41 -15.19 38.49
C ILE A 118 -3.26 -14.07 37.89
N GLN A 119 -3.52 -12.99 38.64
CA GLN A 119 -4.23 -11.84 38.10
C GLN A 119 -3.47 -11.21 36.93
N GLY A 120 -2.16 -10.97 37.09
CA GLY A 120 -1.33 -10.43 36.01
C GLY A 120 -1.30 -11.34 34.77
N LEU A 121 -1.30 -12.66 34.95
CA LEU A 121 -1.40 -13.62 33.83
C LEU A 121 -2.74 -13.49 33.08
N ARG A 122 -3.87 -13.34 33.80
CA ARG A 122 -5.17 -13.11 33.15
C ARG A 122 -5.22 -11.80 32.37
N GLU A 123 -4.70 -10.72 32.95
CA GLU A 123 -4.62 -9.42 32.27
C GLU A 123 -3.76 -9.53 30.99
N ILE A 124 -2.63 -10.24 31.05
CA ILE A 124 -1.79 -10.52 29.88
C ILE A 124 -2.56 -11.33 28.81
N GLU A 125 -3.31 -12.36 29.18
CA GLU A 125 -4.13 -13.14 28.24
C GLU A 125 -5.21 -12.27 27.57
N GLU A 126 -5.86 -11.37 28.31
CA GLU A 126 -6.82 -10.41 27.76
C GLU A 126 -6.15 -9.45 26.77
N TYR A 127 -4.99 -8.88 27.13
CA TYR A 127 -4.21 -8.02 26.24
C TYR A 127 -3.77 -8.75 24.97
N GLN A 128 -3.30 -10.00 25.08
CA GLN A 128 -2.92 -10.81 23.92
C GLN A 128 -4.11 -11.08 23.00
N THR A 129 -5.28 -11.37 23.57
CA THR A 129 -6.52 -11.59 22.82
C THR A 129 -6.96 -10.31 22.10
N GLY A 130 -6.92 -9.17 22.79
CA GLY A 130 -7.21 -7.86 22.21
C GLY A 130 -6.27 -7.50 21.07
N ASN A 131 -4.96 -7.70 21.25
CA ASN A 131 -3.94 -7.46 20.24
C ASN A 131 -4.12 -8.36 19.01
N LYS A 132 -4.48 -9.63 19.20
CA LYS A 132 -4.77 -10.54 18.08
C LYS A 132 -5.95 -10.04 17.25
N LYS A 133 -7.04 -9.60 17.91
CA LYS A 133 -8.20 -9.04 17.23
C LYS A 133 -7.86 -7.77 16.46
N LEU A 134 -7.09 -6.86 17.07
CA LEU A 134 -6.63 -5.64 16.40
C LEU A 134 -5.78 -5.96 15.17
N LEU A 135 -4.89 -6.94 15.27
CA LEU A 135 -4.07 -7.41 14.16
C LEU A 135 -4.92 -7.99 13.02
N ASP A 136 -5.93 -8.81 13.34
CA ASP A 136 -6.87 -9.35 12.37
C ASP A 136 -7.68 -8.25 11.66
N ASP A 137 -8.12 -7.23 12.41
CA ASP A 137 -8.83 -6.06 11.86
C ASP A 137 -7.93 -5.26 10.91
N VAL A 138 -6.66 -5.03 11.28
CA VAL A 138 -5.66 -4.37 10.42
C VAL A 138 -5.40 -5.19 9.15
N PHE A 139 -5.26 -6.51 9.24
CA PHE A 139 -5.09 -7.36 8.07
C PHE A 139 -6.28 -7.29 7.12
N LYS A 140 -7.50 -7.28 7.67
CA LYS A 140 -8.72 -7.13 6.87
C LYS A 140 -8.78 -5.77 6.17
N GLN A 141 -8.51 -4.68 6.89
CA GLN A 141 -8.48 -3.33 6.32
C GLN A 141 -7.43 -3.21 5.20
N ASN A 142 -6.24 -3.75 5.42
CA ASN A 142 -5.18 -3.72 4.41
C ASN A 142 -5.57 -4.53 3.17
N LYS A 143 -6.24 -5.68 3.34
CA LYS A 143 -6.75 -6.48 2.22
C LYS A 143 -7.79 -5.69 1.41
N ASP A 144 -8.76 -5.07 2.08
CA ASP A 144 -9.79 -4.26 1.44
C ASP A 144 -9.16 -3.08 0.67
N LEU A 145 -8.15 -2.43 1.26
CA LEU A 145 -7.39 -1.35 0.62
C LEU A 145 -6.64 -1.83 -0.62
N ILE A 146 -5.98 -3.00 -0.56
CA ILE A 146 -5.32 -3.61 -1.72
C ILE A 146 -6.33 -3.89 -2.84
N ASP A 147 -7.52 -4.41 -2.52
CA ASP A 147 -8.54 -4.70 -3.51
C ASP A 147 -9.09 -3.42 -4.18
N ILE A 148 -9.22 -2.34 -3.41
CA ILE A 148 -9.56 -1.01 -3.95
C ILE A 148 -8.44 -0.51 -4.87
N LEU A 149 -7.17 -0.60 -4.44
CA LEU A 149 -6.03 -0.17 -5.24
C LEU A 149 -5.92 -0.94 -6.56
N LYS A 150 -6.18 -2.26 -6.56
CA LYS A 150 -6.23 -3.06 -7.79
C LYS A 150 -7.31 -2.58 -8.75
N LYS A 151 -8.49 -2.24 -8.24
CA LYS A 151 -9.58 -1.67 -9.08
C LYS A 151 -9.18 -0.32 -9.68
N HIS A 152 -8.51 0.53 -8.90
CA HIS A 152 -8.01 1.81 -9.41
C HIS A 152 -6.90 1.62 -10.44
N HIS A 153 -5.98 0.69 -10.21
CA HIS A 153 -4.93 0.36 -11.17
C HIS A 153 -5.50 -0.07 -12.52
N LYS A 154 -6.49 -0.98 -12.52
CA LYS A 154 -7.17 -1.38 -13.76
C LYS A 154 -7.83 -0.20 -14.49
N LYS A 155 -8.45 0.73 -13.77
CA LYS A 155 -9.02 1.95 -14.36
C LYS A 155 -7.96 2.86 -14.97
N LEU A 156 -6.75 2.90 -14.39
CA LEU A 156 -5.64 3.66 -14.94
C LEU A 156 -5.15 3.04 -16.25
N GLU A 157 -5.04 1.71 -16.33
CA GLU A 157 -4.71 1.02 -17.58
C GLU A 157 -5.76 1.29 -18.67
N GLU A 158 -7.05 1.31 -18.32
CA GLU A 158 -8.14 1.66 -19.25
C GLU A 158 -8.02 3.12 -19.74
N LEU A 159 -7.57 4.05 -18.88
CA LEU A 159 -7.35 5.45 -19.26
C LEU A 159 -6.14 5.61 -20.20
N GLU A 160 -5.05 4.90 -19.95
CA GLU A 160 -3.87 4.90 -20.81
C GLU A 160 -4.22 4.44 -22.24
N GLN A 161 -5.02 3.38 -22.37
CA GLN A 161 -5.53 2.93 -23.67
C GLN A 161 -6.42 3.95 -24.38
N LEU A 162 -7.16 4.78 -23.64
CA LEU A 162 -7.97 5.85 -24.22
C LEU A 162 -7.09 7.02 -24.70
N GLU A 163 -6.01 7.32 -23.98
CA GLU A 163 -5.03 8.34 -24.37
C GLU A 163 -4.36 7.96 -25.70
N ASP A 164 -3.94 6.70 -25.86
CA ASP A 164 -3.38 6.19 -27.12
C ASP A 164 -4.35 6.37 -28.29
N LYS A 165 -5.62 5.95 -28.12
CA LYS A 165 -6.67 6.13 -29.13
C LYS A 165 -6.93 7.59 -29.45
N GLN A 166 -6.86 8.47 -28.45
CA GLN A 166 -7.01 9.90 -28.68
C GLN A 166 -5.87 10.46 -29.55
N GLY A 167 -4.65 9.96 -29.35
CA GLY A 167 -3.51 10.26 -30.22
C GLY A 167 -3.74 9.82 -31.68
N GLU A 168 -4.23 8.60 -31.89
CA GLU A 168 -4.59 8.09 -33.23
C GLU A 168 -5.67 8.96 -33.91
N ILE A 169 -6.75 9.28 -33.19
CA ILE A 169 -7.82 10.15 -33.69
C ILE A 169 -7.26 11.53 -34.07
N GLN A 170 -6.32 12.07 -33.29
CA GLN A 170 -5.73 13.37 -33.58
C GLN A 170 -4.91 13.38 -34.87
N ILE A 171 -4.19 12.28 -35.16
CA ILE A 171 -3.50 12.08 -36.44
C ILE A 171 -4.50 12.01 -37.60
N GLU A 172 -5.59 11.25 -37.44
CA GLU A 172 -6.64 11.17 -38.46
C GLU A 172 -7.30 12.53 -38.74
N ILE A 173 -7.56 13.33 -37.71
CA ILE A 173 -8.12 14.68 -37.85
C ILE A 173 -7.19 15.58 -38.67
N GLU A 174 -5.88 15.57 -38.41
CA GLU A 174 -4.93 16.38 -39.20
C GLU A 174 -4.85 15.89 -40.66
N ASN A 175 -4.89 14.59 -40.90
CA ASN A 175 -4.97 14.04 -42.26
C ASN A 175 -6.25 14.48 -42.99
N LEU A 176 -7.41 14.41 -42.33
CA LEU A 176 -8.69 14.84 -42.89
C LEU A 176 -8.70 16.34 -43.21
N LYS A 177 -8.07 17.16 -42.37
CA LYS A 177 -7.92 18.60 -42.57
C LYS A 177 -7.07 18.91 -43.81
N ASP A 178 -6.01 18.14 -44.06
CA ASP A 178 -5.21 18.30 -45.27
C ASP A 178 -5.95 17.84 -46.54
N ASN A 179 -6.73 16.76 -46.44
CA ASN A 179 -7.63 16.34 -47.51
C ASN A 179 -8.68 17.43 -47.82
N LEU A 180 -9.26 18.06 -46.80
CA LEU A 180 -10.23 19.15 -46.96
C LEU A 180 -9.61 20.36 -47.67
N LYS A 181 -8.38 20.75 -47.33
CA LYS A 181 -7.65 21.83 -48.05
C LYS A 181 -7.50 21.50 -49.53
N THR A 182 -7.26 20.24 -49.87
CA THR A 182 -7.14 19.79 -51.25
C THR A 182 -8.48 19.86 -51.98
N LEU A 183 -9.57 19.44 -51.33
CA LEU A 183 -10.93 19.52 -51.90
C LEU A 183 -11.35 20.97 -52.20
N VAL A 184 -11.06 21.91 -51.29
CA VAL A 184 -11.32 23.35 -51.52
C VAL A 184 -10.55 23.89 -52.75
N LYS A 185 -9.34 23.38 -53.01
CA LYS A 185 -8.60 23.76 -54.23
C LYS A 185 -9.26 23.21 -55.49
N LEU A 186 -9.82 22.00 -55.44
CA LEU A 186 -10.54 21.40 -56.57
C LEU A 186 -11.81 22.18 -56.89
N GLU A 187 -12.59 22.59 -55.89
CA GLU A 187 -13.79 23.42 -56.07
C GLU A 187 -13.46 24.76 -56.77
N ARG A 188 -12.35 25.40 -56.40
CA ARG A 188 -11.89 26.63 -57.09
C ARG A 188 -11.49 26.38 -58.54
N LEU A 189 -10.87 25.24 -58.81
CA LEU A 189 -10.49 24.85 -60.17
C LEU A 189 -11.75 24.57 -61.02
N GLU A 190 -12.73 23.90 -60.47
CA GLU A 190 -14.03 23.65 -61.12
C GLU A 190 -14.72 24.96 -61.49
N ASN A 191 -14.77 25.94 -60.58
CA ASN A 191 -15.30 27.26 -60.87
C ASN A 191 -14.52 27.99 -61.98
N SER A 192 -13.19 27.88 -61.99
CA SER A 192 -12.36 28.46 -63.06
C SER A 192 -12.58 27.76 -64.41
N PHE A 193 -12.82 26.45 -64.40
CA PHE A 193 -13.15 25.68 -65.59
C PHE A 193 -14.51 26.09 -66.16
N ASN A 194 -15.51 26.33 -65.31
CA ASN A 194 -16.82 26.82 -65.72
C ASN A 194 -16.74 28.23 -66.35
N ASP A 195 -15.93 29.12 -65.77
CA ASP A 195 -15.69 30.45 -66.36
C ASP A 195 -15.01 30.35 -67.74
N LEU A 196 -13.99 29.51 -67.86
CA LEU A 196 -13.33 29.25 -69.14
C LEU A 196 -14.31 28.68 -70.18
N HIS A 197 -15.22 27.80 -69.76
CA HIS A 197 -16.25 27.25 -70.65
C HIS A 197 -17.15 28.36 -71.22
N LEU A 198 -17.61 29.30 -70.38
CA LEU A 198 -18.39 30.46 -70.81
C LEU A 198 -17.60 31.34 -71.79
N GLN A 199 -16.33 31.65 -71.49
CA GLN A 199 -15.48 32.45 -72.39
C GLN A 199 -15.29 31.78 -73.76
N VAL A 200 -15.15 30.45 -73.78
CA VAL A 200 -15.05 29.67 -75.03
C VAL A 200 -16.36 29.74 -75.81
N GLU A 201 -17.51 29.57 -75.14
CA GLU A 201 -18.83 29.66 -75.78
C GLU A 201 -19.08 31.07 -76.38
N GLU A 202 -18.74 32.13 -75.64
CA GLU A 202 -18.81 33.51 -76.13
C GLU A 202 -17.90 33.73 -77.35
N THR A 203 -16.66 33.24 -77.30
CA THR A 203 -15.70 33.34 -78.41
C THR A 203 -16.20 32.57 -79.64
N GLN A 204 -16.75 31.37 -79.45
CA GLN A 204 -17.32 30.56 -80.53
C GLN A 204 -18.52 31.26 -81.17
N ASN A 205 -19.41 31.84 -80.37
CA ASN A 205 -20.56 32.61 -80.87
C ASN A 205 -20.11 33.87 -81.62
N GLY A 206 -19.10 34.58 -81.11
CA GLY A 206 -18.47 35.71 -81.79
C GLY A 206 -17.90 35.32 -83.15
N LEU A 207 -17.10 34.25 -83.20
CA LEU A 207 -16.52 33.72 -84.44
C LEU A 207 -17.60 33.30 -85.44
N LYS A 208 -18.66 32.62 -84.97
CA LYS A 208 -19.80 32.23 -85.82
C LYS A 208 -20.45 33.45 -86.47
N ASN A 209 -20.71 34.51 -85.70
CA ASN A 209 -21.27 35.75 -86.21
C ASN A 209 -20.34 36.41 -87.24
N ASP A 210 -19.03 36.40 -87.01
CA ASP A 210 -18.06 36.95 -87.96
C ASP A 210 -17.99 36.13 -89.26
N VAL A 211 -18.07 34.79 -89.17
CA VAL A 211 -18.19 33.90 -90.34
C VAL A 211 -19.49 34.17 -91.10
N ASP A 212 -20.62 34.32 -90.40
CA ASP A 212 -21.92 34.61 -91.03
C ASP A 212 -21.88 35.97 -91.76
N LYS A 213 -21.30 37.00 -91.14
CA LYS A 213 -21.08 38.32 -91.79
C LYS A 213 -20.15 38.21 -93.00
N MET A 214 -19.11 37.37 -92.94
CA MET A 214 -18.19 37.16 -94.04
C MET A 214 -18.88 36.45 -95.21
N ASN A 215 -19.70 35.43 -94.93
CA ASN A 215 -20.52 34.75 -95.94
C ASN A 215 -21.49 35.71 -96.63
N VAL A 216 -22.16 36.58 -95.88
CA VAL A 216 -23.05 37.61 -96.48
C VAL A 216 -22.25 38.54 -97.41
N ARG A 217 -21.09 39.03 -96.97
CA ARG A 217 -20.21 39.88 -97.79
C ARG A 217 -19.72 39.16 -99.05
N LEU A 218 -19.29 37.91 -98.95
CA LEU A 218 -18.84 37.12 -100.10
C LEU A 218 -19.97 36.87 -101.12
N ILE A 219 -21.21 36.64 -100.66
CA ILE A 219 -22.37 36.53 -101.55
C ILE A 219 -22.63 37.86 -102.28
N GLU A 220 -22.54 38.98 -101.58
CA GLU A 220 -22.73 40.32 -102.16
C GLU A 220 -21.64 40.66 -103.18
N GLU A 221 -20.37 40.45 -102.83
CA GLU A 221 -19.23 40.60 -103.75
C GLU A 221 -19.36 39.68 -104.98
N GLY A 222 -19.77 38.42 -104.76
CA GLY A 222 -20.05 37.47 -105.85
C GLY A 222 -21.11 37.98 -106.83
N LYS A 223 -22.24 38.51 -106.31
CA LYS A 223 -23.29 39.13 -107.15
C LYS A 223 -22.77 40.34 -107.92
N ASN A 224 -22.01 41.22 -107.27
CA ASN A 224 -21.41 42.38 -107.92
C ASN A 224 -20.45 41.97 -109.05
N LEU A 225 -19.68 40.89 -108.84
CA LEU A 225 -18.80 40.33 -109.86
C LEU A 225 -19.61 39.76 -111.03
N THR A 226 -20.69 39.01 -110.77
CA THR A 226 -21.61 38.51 -111.81
C THR A 226 -22.16 39.64 -112.66
N LEU A 227 -22.67 40.71 -112.04
CA LEU A 227 -23.18 41.89 -112.76
C LEU A 227 -22.10 42.54 -113.63
N THR A 228 -20.87 42.63 -113.12
CA THR A 228 -19.74 43.17 -113.88
C THR A 228 -19.40 42.28 -115.09
N VAL A 229 -19.41 40.96 -114.92
CA VAL A 229 -19.18 40.00 -116.00
C VAL A 229 -20.30 40.05 -117.04
N GLU A 230 -21.57 40.11 -116.63
CA GLU A 230 -22.72 40.26 -117.53
C GLU A 230 -22.63 41.55 -118.34
N LYS A 231 -22.22 42.67 -117.70
CA LYS A 231 -21.98 43.92 -118.41
C LYS A 231 -20.88 43.77 -119.47
N PHE A 232 -19.75 43.16 -119.14
CA PHE A 232 -18.69 42.90 -120.11
C PHE A 232 -19.11 41.95 -121.23
N GLN A 233 -19.93 40.93 -120.95
CA GLN A 233 -20.48 40.05 -121.99
C GLN A 233 -21.40 40.80 -122.94
N THR A 234 -22.25 41.69 -122.41
CA THR A 234 -23.14 42.53 -123.21
C THR A 234 -22.34 43.47 -124.11
N GLU A 235 -21.31 44.14 -123.56
CA GLU A 235 -20.39 44.97 -124.35
C GLU A 235 -19.66 44.14 -125.43
N LEU A 236 -19.28 42.89 -125.13
CA LEU A 236 -18.64 42.00 -126.08
C LEU A 236 -19.59 41.60 -127.22
N GLU A 237 -20.84 41.24 -126.91
CA GLU A 237 -21.88 40.91 -127.91
C GLU A 237 -22.19 42.11 -128.80
N GLU A 238 -22.30 43.31 -128.23
CA GLU A 238 -22.50 44.54 -128.98
C GLU A 238 -21.34 44.79 -129.96
N LYS A 239 -20.09 44.63 -129.50
CA LYS A 239 -18.90 44.73 -130.36
C LYS A 239 -18.86 43.65 -131.43
N GLN A 240 -19.26 42.42 -131.13
CA GLN A 240 -19.36 41.36 -132.13
C GLN A 240 -20.42 41.66 -133.20
N ASN A 241 -21.57 42.21 -132.81
CA ASN A 241 -22.61 42.63 -133.74
C ASN A 241 -22.15 43.79 -134.64
N GLU A 242 -21.41 44.77 -134.10
CA GLU A 242 -20.76 45.80 -134.90
C GLU A 242 -19.80 45.18 -135.94
N ILE A 243 -18.97 44.21 -135.54
CA ILE A 243 -18.05 43.50 -136.44
C ILE A 243 -18.81 42.72 -137.52
N ILE A 244 -19.90 42.02 -137.18
CA ILE A 244 -20.73 41.27 -138.15
C ILE A 244 -21.38 42.23 -139.14
N PHE A 245 -21.90 43.37 -138.67
CA PHE A 245 -22.47 44.41 -139.52
C PHE A 245 -21.42 44.95 -140.51
N LEU A 246 -20.23 45.29 -140.02
CA LEU A 246 -19.10 45.71 -140.87
C LEU A 246 -18.75 44.63 -141.89
N ARG A 247 -18.66 43.36 -141.48
CA ARG A 247 -18.34 42.23 -142.37
C ARG A 247 -19.41 42.03 -143.46
N LYS A 248 -20.70 42.16 -143.13
CA LYS A 248 -21.79 42.14 -144.12
C LYS A 248 -21.71 43.33 -145.07
N GLY A 249 -21.38 44.51 -144.56
CA GLY A 249 -21.10 45.70 -145.37
C GLY A 249 -19.99 45.45 -146.40
N PHE A 250 -18.87 44.87 -145.97
CA PHE A 250 -17.77 44.47 -146.88
C PHE A 250 -18.18 43.40 -147.90
N TYR A 251 -19.01 42.42 -147.52
CA TYR A 251 -19.52 41.41 -148.45
C TYR A 251 -20.40 42.02 -149.55
N ILE A 252 -21.30 42.95 -149.19
CA ILE A 252 -22.13 43.67 -150.16
C ILE A 252 -21.24 44.46 -151.12
N LEU A 253 -20.21 45.14 -150.59
CA LEU A 253 -19.23 45.86 -151.40
C LEU A 253 -18.46 44.92 -152.35
N GLY A 254 -18.08 43.73 -151.87
CA GLY A 254 -17.40 42.71 -152.66
C GLY A 254 -18.26 42.13 -153.78
N ILE A 255 -19.56 41.90 -153.54
CA ILE A 255 -20.50 41.45 -154.57
C ILE A 255 -20.74 42.55 -155.60
N LEU A 256 -20.88 43.80 -155.17
CA LEU A 256 -21.03 44.94 -156.08
C LEU A 256 -19.79 45.08 -156.99
N PHE A 257 -18.61 44.89 -156.43
CA PHE A 257 -17.36 44.87 -157.17
C PHE A 257 -17.31 43.71 -158.18
N ALA A 258 -17.70 42.50 -157.79
CA ALA A 258 -17.76 41.34 -158.69
C ALA A 258 -18.77 41.54 -159.84
N LEU A 259 -19.94 42.14 -159.57
CA LEU A 259 -20.92 42.49 -160.60
C LEU A 259 -20.37 43.53 -161.59
N ILE A 260 -19.62 44.52 -161.11
CA ILE A 260 -18.93 45.50 -161.97
C ILE A 260 -17.89 44.79 -162.87
N VAL A 261 -17.13 43.85 -162.32
CA VAL A 261 -16.12 43.09 -163.09
C VAL A 261 -16.76 42.16 -164.12
N VAL A 262 -17.85 41.47 -163.79
CA VAL A 262 -18.59 40.62 -164.75
C VAL A 262 -19.26 41.47 -165.83
N PHE A 263 -19.80 42.64 -165.47
CA PHE A 263 -20.35 43.59 -166.44
C PHE A 263 -19.28 44.15 -167.39
N LEU A 264 -18.04 44.30 -166.91
CA LEU A 264 -16.89 44.67 -167.75
C LEU A 264 -16.45 43.52 -168.66
N LEU A 265 -16.49 42.26 -168.20
CA LEU A 265 -16.07 41.09 -168.98
C LEU A 265 -17.06 40.68 -170.08
N PHE A 266 -18.37 40.90 -169.90
CA PHE A 266 -19.38 40.58 -170.93
C PHE A 266 -19.59 41.69 -171.99
N LYS A 267 -18.81 42.78 -171.93
CA LYS A 267 -18.89 43.89 -172.89
C LYS A 267 -17.81 43.85 -174.00
N GLY A 268 -16.92 42.86 -173.99
CA GLY A 268 -16.17 42.44 -175.19
C GLY A 268 -16.71 41.07 -175.60
N MET A 269 -17.50 40.96 -176.67
CA MET A 269 -17.04 40.82 -178.06
C MET A 269 -16.04 39.68 -178.23
#